data_AF-A0A972UZ80-F1
#
_entry.id   AF-A0A972UZ80-F1
#
_cell.length_a   1.000
_cell.length_b   1.000
_cell.length_c   1.000
_cell.angle_alpha   90.00
_cell.angle_beta   90.00
_cell.angle_gamma   90.00
#
_symmetry.space_group_name_H-M   'P 1'
#
loop_
_entity.id
_entity.type
_entity.pdbx_description
1 polymer ?
#
loop_
_entity_poly.entity_id
_entity_poly.type
_entity_poly.pdbx_seq_one_letter_code
_entity_poly.pdbx_strand_id
1 'polypeptide(L)' 'IAQGSLNKWFKESTLLNQIYVKDGKISIKEFLAQKDKELTVVEFDRFTLNV' A
#
# COMPACT_ATOMS: atom_id res chain seq x y z
N ILE A 1 19.26 -5.70 14.74
CA ILE A 1 19.00 -5.13 13.40
C ILE A 1 17.50 -5.25 13.12
N ALA A 2 16.78 -4.13 13.07
CA ALA A 2 15.31 -4.05 13.11
C ALA A 2 14.61 -4.18 11.74
N GLN A 3 15.23 -4.87 10.78
CA GLN A 3 14.75 -4.93 9.39
C GLN A 3 13.35 -5.55 9.27
N GLY A 4 13.04 -6.55 10.08
CA GLY A 4 11.71 -7.17 10.11
C GLY A 4 10.62 -6.19 10.53
N SER A 5 10.88 -5.38 11.57
CA SER A 5 9.96 -4.35 12.04
C SER A 5 9.77 -3.24 10.99
N LEU A 6 10.84 -2.83 10.31
CA LEU A 6 10.76 -1.85 9.24
C LEU A 6 9.92 -2.36 8.06
N ASN A 7 10.14 -3.61 7.64
CA ASN A 7 9.36 -4.23 6.57
C ASN A 7 7.87 -4.36 6.94
N LYS A 8 7.57 -4.65 8.21
CA LYS A 8 6.20 -4.68 8.73
C LYS A 8 5.55 -3.29 8.67
N TRP A 9 6.26 -2.27 9.16
CA TRP A 9 5.77 -0.89 9.14
C TRP A 9 5.41 -0.42 7.72
N PHE A 10 6.23 -0.73 6.72
CA PHE A 10 5.91 -0.39 5.32
C PHE A 10 4.58 -1.02 4.84
N LYS A 11 4.34 -2.30 5.17
CA LYS A 11 3.09 -2.99 4.78
C LYS A 11 1.85 -2.42 5.47
N GLU A 12 1.99 -1.90 6.69
CA GLU A 12 0.88 -1.40 7.50
C GLU A 12 0.63 0.10 7.31
N SER A 13 1.67 0.88 7.00
CA SER A 13 1.62 2.34 7.05
C SER A 13 1.82 3.05 5.70
N THR A 14 2.14 2.32 4.62
CA THR A 14 2.36 2.94 3.30
C THR A 14 1.42 2.38 2.23
N LEU A 15 0.78 3.29 1.49
CA LEU A 15 -0.29 2.94 0.55
C LEU A 15 0.14 1.90 -0.48
N LEU A 16 1.31 2.08 -1.11
CA LEU A 16 1.73 1.24 -2.23
C LEU A 16 2.19 -0.17 -1.80
N ASN A 17 2.69 -0.33 -0.57
CA ASN A 17 3.21 -1.61 -0.07
C ASN A 17 2.15 -2.44 0.67
N GLN A 18 0.96 -1.89 0.93
CA GLN A 18 -0.12 -2.62 1.57
C GLN A 18 -0.73 -3.66 0.63
N ILE A 19 -1.33 -4.69 1.21
CA ILE A 19 -2.08 -5.71 0.47
C ILE A 19 -3.34 -5.10 -0.13
N TYR A 20 -3.60 -5.42 -1.40
CA TYR A 20 -4.78 -4.96 -2.09
C TYR A 20 -6.04 -5.66 -1.55
N VAL A 21 -7.00 -4.88 -1.06
CA VAL A 21 -8.18 -5.40 -0.35
C VAL A 21 -9.08 -6.31 -1.19
N LYS A 22 -9.07 -6.17 -2.53
CA LYS A 22 -9.87 -7.03 -3.43
C LYS A 22 -9.13 -8.29 -3.88
N ASP A 23 -7.80 -8.25 -3.85
CA ASP A 23 -6.94 -9.38 -4.21
C ASP A 23 -5.86 -9.48 -3.12
N GLY A 24 -6.19 -10.21 -2.06
CA GLY A 24 -5.38 -10.32 -0.83
C GLY A 24 -4.02 -10.99 -0.99
N LYS A 25 -3.56 -11.20 -2.23
CA LYS A 25 -2.29 -11.83 -2.58
C LYS A 25 -1.25 -10.83 -3.10
N ILE A 26 -1.68 -9.70 -3.65
CA ILE A 26 -0.82 -8.70 -4.27
C ILE A 26 -0.85 -7.39 -3.50
N SER A 27 0.20 -6.59 -3.65
CA SER A 27 0.25 -5.21 -3.17
C SER A 27 -0.52 -4.25 -4.10
N ILE A 28 -0.85 -3.06 -3.59
CA ILE A 28 -1.41 -1.99 -4.44
C ILE A 28 -0.46 -1.61 -5.57
N LYS A 29 0.86 -1.57 -5.32
CA LYS A 29 1.87 -1.32 -6.36
C LYS A 29 1.79 -2.33 -7.50
N GLU A 30 1.73 -3.61 -7.18
CA GLU A 30 1.61 -4.69 -8.17
C GLU A 30 0.29 -4.60 -8.94
N PHE A 31 -0.80 -4.26 -8.25
CA PHE A 31 -2.09 -4.04 -8.89
C PHE A 31 -2.05 -2.90 -9.94
N LEU A 32 -1.43 -1.76 -9.62
CA LEU A 32 -1.28 -0.65 -10.57
C LEU A 32 -0.40 -1.05 -11.77
N ALA A 33 0.71 -1.74 -11.51
CA ALA A 33 1.65 -2.20 -12.53
C ALA A 33 1.06 -3.19 -13.54
N GLN A 34 -0.03 -3.91 -13.19
CA GLN A 34 -0.77 -4.77 -14.13
C GLN A 34 -1.50 -3.98 -15.22
N LYS A 35 -1.77 -2.69 -14.99
CA LYS A 35 -2.37 -1.80 -15.98
C LYS A 35 -1.33 -0.99 -16.72
N ASP A 36 -0.43 -0.36 -15.98
CA ASP A 36 0.69 0.41 -16.52
C ASP A 36 1.83 0.44 -15.50
N LYS A 37 3.06 0.22 -15.95
CA LYS A 37 4.25 0.17 -15.09
C LYS A 37 4.59 1.54 -14.47
N GLU A 38 4.17 2.63 -15.09
CA GLU A 38 4.43 4.00 -14.59
C GLU A 38 3.27 4.55 -13.75
N LEU A 39 2.13 3.84 -13.69
CA LEU A 39 0.98 4.27 -12.92
C LEU A 39 1.26 4.24 -11.42
N THR A 40 1.08 5.39 -10.78
CA THR A 40 1.27 5.56 -9.34
C THR A 40 0.19 6.45 -8.72
N VAL A 41 0.07 6.38 -7.40
CA VAL A 41 -0.77 7.32 -6.64
C VAL A 41 0.06 8.55 -6.30
N VAL A 42 -0.48 9.72 -6.60
CA VAL A 42 0.17 11.01 -6.31
C VAL A 42 -0.18 11.50 -4.90
N GLU A 43 -1.46 11.37 -4.50
CA GLU A 43 -1.97 11.85 -3.23
C GLU A 43 -3.22 11.06 -2.80
N PHE A 44 -3.48 10.97 -1.50
CA PHE A 44 -4.74 10.44 -0.96
C PHE A 44 -5.04 11.05 0.41
N ASP A 45 -6.32 11.29 0.69
CA ASP A 45 -6.81 11.71 2.00
C ASP A 45 -7.83 10.71 2.53
N ARG A 46 -7.71 10.36 3.82
CA ARG A 46 -8.65 9.46 4.51
C ARG A 46 -9.25 10.16 5.72
N PHE A 47 -10.54 10.47 5.64
CA PHE A 47 -11.32 11.00 6.74
C PHE A 47 -12.02 9.86 7.51
N THR A 48 -12.15 10.00 8.83
CA THR A 48 -12.91 9.10 9.70
C THR A 48 -13.71 9.93 10.69
N LEU A 49 -14.93 9.51 11.03
CA LEU A 49 -15.80 10.21 11.99
C LEU A 49 -15.45 9.91 13.46
N ASN A 50 -14.38 9.14 13.69
CA ASN A 50 -13.94 8.79 15.04
C ASN A 50 -13.22 10.01 15.65
N VAL A 51 -13.79 10.53 16.74
CA VAL A 51 -13.18 11.50 17.65
C VAL A 51 -12.37 10.76 18.72
#